data_AF-A0A535R5J9-F1
#
_entry.id   AF-A0A535R5J9-F1
#
_cell.length_a   1.000
_cell.length_b   1.000
_cell.length_c   1.000
_cell.angle_alpha   90.00
_cell.angle_beta   90.00
_cell.angle_gamma   90.00
#
_symmetry.space_group_name_H-M   'P 1'
#
loop_
_entity.id
_entity.type
_entity.pdbx_description
1 polymer ?
#
loop_
_entity_poly.entity_id
_entity_poly.type
_entity_poly.pdbx_seq_one_letter_code
_entity_poly.pdbx_strand_id
1 'polypeptide(L)'
;MQKEDEVVQRSRDADALRSAFEREGCTICTVVQEYMQHLMDSWQYEGFTDFEQRHELIRSRGFCPLHTWQLAQLAPFQLAVVYREVLTDMLADMERDQQLLARRNPLETGPALLRWWRRWHRRPATNSVKLTYEQCPFCQSRVRIEQRVVSTLLEQLRSEEMRALLCESTGLCQVHFTQACTWAEGHDPRELASLFTCQHTCVRRVLDEVQELLRKHDYRFSEEPRGNEMTSWRRAADLCAGNPGVL
;
A
#
# COMPACT_ATOMS: atom_id res chain seq x y z
N MET A 1 -13.36 16.65 18.69
CA MET A 1 -13.33 16.17 17.29
C MET A 1 -12.00 15.52 16.93
N GLN A 2 -10.94 16.22 16.47
CA GLN A 2 -9.70 15.55 15.99
C GLN A 2 -9.05 14.55 16.98
N LYS A 3 -9.02 14.87 18.28
CA LYS A 3 -8.46 13.98 19.31
C LYS A 3 -9.35 12.77 19.63
N GLU A 4 -10.66 12.90 19.48
CA GLU A 4 -11.62 11.80 19.69
C GLU A 4 -11.60 10.84 18.50
N ASP A 5 -11.54 11.38 17.28
CA ASP A 5 -11.42 10.60 16.05
C ASP A 5 -10.12 9.79 16.03
N GLU A 6 -9.00 10.37 16.49
CA GLU A 6 -7.72 9.66 16.61
C GLU A 6 -7.79 8.51 17.63
N VAL A 7 -8.43 8.71 18.78
CA VAL A 7 -8.58 7.67 19.82
C VAL A 7 -9.47 6.52 19.32
N VAL A 8 -10.59 6.84 18.68
CA VAL A 8 -11.48 5.82 18.07
C VAL A 8 -10.73 5.03 17.01
N GLN A 9 -9.92 5.71 16.18
CA GLN A 9 -9.17 5.05 15.12
C GLN A 9 -8.07 4.14 15.67
N ARG A 10 -7.34 4.56 16.71
CA ARG A 10 -6.34 3.70 17.38
C ARG A 10 -6.94 2.46 18.01
N SER A 11 -8.15 2.58 18.59
CA SER A 11 -8.88 1.41 19.12
C SER A 11 -9.21 0.41 18.00
N ARG A 12 -9.72 0.89 16.86
CA ARG A 12 -10.05 0.04 15.70
C ARG A 12 -8.82 -0.64 15.12
N ASP A 13 -7.71 0.09 15.00
CA ASP A 13 -6.46 -0.44 14.48
C ASP A 13 -5.92 -1.55 15.42
N ALA A 14 -6.02 -1.39 16.74
CA ALA A 14 -5.60 -2.41 17.71
C ALA A 14 -6.42 -3.71 17.59
N ASP A 15 -7.74 -3.61 17.42
CA ASP A 15 -8.58 -4.78 17.20
C ASP A 15 -8.29 -5.46 15.86
N ALA A 16 -8.07 -4.68 14.79
CA ALA A 16 -7.69 -5.21 13.48
C ALA A 16 -6.35 -5.95 13.53
N LEU A 17 -5.36 -5.42 14.27
CA LEU A 17 -4.08 -6.10 14.50
C LEU A 17 -4.27 -7.45 15.22
N ARG A 18 -5.11 -7.50 16.26
CA ARG A 18 -5.40 -8.75 16.97
C ARG A 18 -5.97 -9.81 16.03
N SER A 19 -6.96 -9.44 15.21
CA SER A 19 -7.53 -10.34 14.19
C SER A 19 -6.54 -10.71 13.08
N ALA A 20 -5.55 -9.87 12.79
CA ALA A 20 -4.53 -10.15 11.79
C ALA A 20 -3.41 -11.08 12.29
N PHE A 21 -3.16 -11.16 13.61
CA PHE A 21 -2.17 -12.11 14.15
C PHE A 21 -2.57 -13.58 13.96
N GLU A 22 -3.86 -13.87 13.94
CA GLU A 22 -4.41 -15.22 13.75
C GLU A 22 -4.38 -15.70 12.30
N ARG A 23 -3.97 -14.83 11.36
CA ARG A 23 -3.98 -15.12 9.92
C ARG A 23 -2.58 -15.31 9.36
N GLU A 24 -2.48 -16.12 8.31
CA GLU A 24 -1.24 -16.28 7.57
C GLU A 24 -0.88 -14.97 6.85
N GLY A 25 0.41 -14.61 6.87
CA GLY A 25 0.95 -13.44 6.18
C GLY A 25 1.32 -12.28 7.10
N CYS A 26 1.82 -11.19 6.52
CA CYS A 26 2.26 -10.02 7.28
C CYS A 26 1.08 -9.30 7.93
N THR A 27 1.10 -9.15 9.26
CA THR A 27 0.01 -8.50 10.01
C THR A 27 -0.34 -7.11 9.49
N ILE A 28 0.66 -6.28 9.19
CA ILE A 28 0.43 -4.92 8.65
C ILE A 28 -0.15 -4.98 7.24
N CYS A 29 0.41 -5.82 6.35
CA CYS A 29 -0.15 -6.00 5.01
C CYS A 29 -1.64 -6.37 5.08
N THR A 30 -1.98 -7.32 5.94
CA THR A 30 -3.35 -7.82 6.10
C THR A 30 -4.31 -6.70 6.51
N VAL A 31 -3.98 -5.93 7.57
CA VAL A 31 -4.83 -4.83 8.04
C VAL A 31 -4.95 -3.72 6.98
N VAL A 32 -3.83 -3.35 6.34
CA VAL A 32 -3.82 -2.30 5.31
C VAL A 32 -4.67 -2.73 4.11
N GLN A 33 -4.56 -3.98 3.68
CA GLN A 33 -5.35 -4.51 2.58
C GLN A 33 -6.86 -4.44 2.88
N GLU A 34 -7.28 -4.82 4.09
CA GLU A 34 -8.68 -4.76 4.51
C GLU A 34 -9.21 -3.32 4.51
N TYR A 35 -8.46 -2.39 5.07
CA TYR A 35 -8.87 -0.98 5.06
C TYR A 35 -8.90 -0.39 3.65
N MET A 36 -7.96 -0.78 2.79
CA MET A 36 -7.99 -0.37 1.38
C MET A 36 -9.18 -0.95 0.64
N GLN A 37 -9.54 -2.21 0.91
CA GLN A 37 -10.72 -2.84 0.32
C GLN A 37 -12.00 -2.13 0.77
N HIS A 38 -12.15 -1.87 2.07
CA HIS A 38 -13.29 -1.09 2.58
C HIS A 38 -13.36 0.32 2.02
N LEU A 39 -12.21 0.98 1.82
CA LEU A 39 -12.15 2.31 1.23
C LEU A 39 -12.60 2.29 -0.25
N MET A 40 -12.16 1.31 -1.02
CA MET A 40 -12.57 1.12 -2.41
C MET A 40 -14.06 0.73 -2.49
N ASP A 41 -14.54 -0.09 -1.56
CA ASP A 41 -15.95 -0.46 -1.46
C ASP A 41 -16.82 0.74 -1.13
N SER A 42 -16.41 1.61 -0.20
CA SER A 42 -17.13 2.85 0.10
C SER A 42 -17.11 3.81 -1.09
N TRP A 43 -15.98 3.90 -1.80
CA TRP A 43 -15.85 4.76 -2.97
C TRP A 43 -16.85 4.42 -4.08
N GLN A 44 -17.19 3.13 -4.25
CA GLN A 44 -18.15 2.68 -5.26
C GLN A 44 -19.58 3.20 -5.03
N TYR A 45 -19.93 3.52 -3.78
CA TYR A 45 -21.28 3.96 -3.40
C TYR A 45 -21.35 5.48 -3.21
N GLU A 46 -20.37 6.05 -2.53
CA GLU A 46 -20.41 7.45 -2.07
C GLU A 46 -19.32 8.30 -2.73
N GLY A 47 -18.10 7.76 -2.80
CA GLY A 47 -16.91 8.53 -3.20
C GLY A 47 -16.94 9.05 -4.64
N PHE A 48 -17.56 8.34 -5.58
CA PHE A 48 -17.66 8.82 -6.96
C PHE A 48 -18.67 9.98 -7.14
N THR A 49 -19.57 10.20 -6.17
CA THR A 49 -20.51 11.33 -6.19
C THR A 49 -19.97 12.55 -5.46
N ASP A 50 -18.98 12.36 -4.59
CA ASP A 50 -18.38 13.42 -3.81
C ASP A 50 -17.63 14.44 -4.67
N PHE A 51 -17.89 15.72 -4.41
CA PHE A 51 -17.34 16.81 -5.23
C PHE A 51 -15.82 16.96 -5.05
N GLU A 52 -15.33 16.87 -3.81
CA GLU A 52 -13.90 17.06 -3.52
C GLU A 52 -13.07 15.93 -4.10
N GLN A 53 -13.52 14.68 -3.95
CA GLN A 53 -12.85 13.50 -4.51
C GLN A 53 -12.81 13.54 -6.04
N ARG A 54 -13.89 13.93 -6.71
CA ARG A 54 -13.89 14.10 -8.18
C ARG A 54 -12.92 15.19 -8.62
N HIS A 55 -12.89 16.31 -7.92
CA HIS A 55 -11.97 17.39 -8.24
C HIS A 55 -10.50 16.97 -8.08
N GLU A 56 -10.17 16.25 -7.01
CA GLU A 56 -8.83 15.71 -6.80
C GLU A 56 -8.46 14.68 -7.90
N LEU A 57 -9.41 13.88 -8.36
CA LEU A 57 -9.19 12.93 -9.47
C LEU A 57 -8.94 13.62 -10.81
N ILE A 58 -9.66 14.70 -11.11
CA ILE A 58 -9.39 15.51 -12.32
C ILE A 58 -7.99 16.10 -12.25
N ARG A 59 -7.60 16.66 -11.09
CA ARG A 59 -6.27 17.25 -10.87
C ARG A 59 -5.12 16.23 -10.97
N SER A 60 -5.32 15.04 -10.43
CA SER A 60 -4.33 13.94 -10.44
C SER A 60 -4.31 13.15 -11.75
N ARG A 61 -5.22 13.46 -12.70
CA ARG A 61 -5.45 12.71 -13.94
C ARG A 61 -5.86 11.26 -13.72
N GLY A 62 -6.60 11.01 -12.64
CA GLY A 62 -7.09 9.70 -12.25
C GLY A 62 -6.22 9.00 -11.20
N PHE A 63 -6.41 7.69 -11.07
CA PHE A 63 -5.67 6.87 -10.12
C PHE A 63 -4.34 6.38 -10.72
N CYS A 64 -3.48 5.81 -9.87
CA CYS A 64 -2.31 5.08 -10.38
C CYS A 64 -2.76 3.83 -11.17
N PRO A 65 -1.89 3.24 -12.02
CA PRO A 65 -2.25 2.06 -12.81
C PRO A 65 -2.81 0.91 -11.96
N LEU A 66 -2.19 0.61 -10.82
CA LEU A 66 -2.62 -0.45 -9.90
C LEU A 66 -4.07 -0.23 -9.43
N HIS A 67 -4.34 0.92 -8.81
CA HIS A 67 -5.66 1.22 -8.25
C HIS A 67 -6.72 1.42 -9.33
N THR A 68 -6.35 1.91 -10.51
CA THR A 68 -7.27 1.97 -11.66
C THR A 68 -7.80 0.58 -12.00
N TRP A 69 -6.91 -0.42 -12.11
CA TRP A 69 -7.30 -1.77 -12.50
C TRP A 69 -7.93 -2.59 -11.37
N GLN A 70 -7.63 -2.28 -10.11
CA GLN A 70 -8.39 -2.82 -8.98
C GLN A 70 -9.82 -2.26 -8.96
N LEU A 71 -10.00 -0.95 -9.13
CA LEU A 71 -11.33 -0.36 -9.24
C LEU A 71 -12.09 -0.83 -10.48
N ALA A 72 -11.42 -1.04 -11.61
CA ALA A 72 -12.08 -1.52 -12.82
C ALA A 72 -12.73 -2.89 -12.63
N GLN A 73 -12.17 -3.73 -11.76
CA GLN A 73 -12.75 -5.03 -11.40
C GLN A 73 -13.94 -4.91 -10.43
N LEU A 74 -13.92 -3.90 -9.56
CA LEU A 74 -14.93 -3.70 -8.53
C LEU A 74 -16.12 -2.84 -9.02
N ALA A 75 -15.83 -1.70 -9.63
CA ALA A 75 -16.76 -0.61 -9.91
C ALA A 75 -16.51 0.02 -11.32
N PRO A 76 -16.58 -0.76 -12.41
CA PRO A 76 -16.23 -0.29 -13.76
C PRO A 76 -17.10 0.88 -14.24
N PHE A 77 -18.39 0.92 -13.86
CA PHE A 77 -19.30 2.00 -14.26
C PHE A 77 -18.94 3.33 -13.58
N GLN A 78 -18.72 3.32 -12.27
CA GLN A 78 -18.33 4.48 -11.48
C GLN A 78 -16.98 5.03 -11.96
N LEU A 79 -16.03 4.14 -12.26
CA LEU A 79 -14.76 4.51 -12.86
C LEU A 79 -14.96 5.22 -14.20
N ALA A 80 -15.84 4.71 -15.07
CA ALA A 80 -16.15 5.36 -16.34
C ALA A 80 -16.81 6.73 -16.17
N VAL A 81 -17.68 6.91 -15.18
CA VAL A 81 -18.30 8.21 -14.86
C VAL A 81 -17.24 9.27 -14.54
N VAL A 82 -16.31 8.94 -13.65
CA VAL A 82 -15.24 9.88 -13.25
C VAL A 82 -14.24 10.08 -14.39
N TYR A 83 -13.87 9.02 -15.11
CA TYR A 83 -12.89 9.13 -16.20
C TYR A 83 -13.45 9.88 -17.40
N ARG A 84 -14.77 9.93 -17.61
CA ARG A 84 -15.38 10.85 -18.58
C ARG A 84 -14.99 12.30 -18.28
N GLU A 85 -15.00 12.72 -17.03
CA GLU A 85 -14.61 14.09 -16.65
C GLU A 85 -13.12 14.32 -16.81
N VAL A 86 -12.29 13.38 -16.37
CA VAL A 86 -10.84 13.43 -16.55
C VAL A 86 -10.48 13.57 -18.03
N LEU A 87 -11.06 12.73 -18.88
CA LEU A 87 -10.83 12.75 -20.33
C LEU A 87 -11.36 14.03 -20.99
N THR A 88 -12.51 14.54 -20.54
CA THR A 88 -13.06 15.82 -21.03
C THR A 88 -12.12 16.98 -20.71
N ASP A 89 -11.60 17.04 -19.47
CA ASP A 89 -10.64 18.06 -19.07
C ASP A 89 -9.30 17.92 -19.82
N MET A 90 -8.82 16.69 -20.02
CA MET A 90 -7.63 16.41 -20.84
C MET A 90 -7.79 16.90 -22.27
N LEU A 91 -8.93 16.62 -22.91
CA LEU A 91 -9.21 17.09 -24.27
C LEU A 91 -9.24 18.61 -24.33
N ALA A 92 -9.89 19.27 -23.37
CA ALA A 92 -9.94 20.73 -23.31
C ALA A 92 -8.55 21.36 -23.15
N ASP A 93 -7.65 20.74 -22.38
CA ASP A 93 -6.24 21.16 -22.28
C ASP A 93 -5.49 20.96 -23.60
N MET A 94 -5.66 19.81 -24.25
CA MET A 94 -5.03 19.52 -25.54
C MET A 94 -5.48 20.49 -26.62
N GLU A 95 -6.77 20.84 -26.67
CA GLU A 95 -7.32 21.82 -27.61
C GLU A 95 -6.75 23.22 -27.36
N ARG A 96 -6.67 23.65 -26.08
CA ARG A 96 -6.01 24.91 -25.71
C ARG A 96 -4.55 24.95 -26.18
N ASP A 97 -3.82 23.86 -25.96
CA ASP A 97 -2.42 23.77 -26.37
C ASP A 97 -2.28 23.78 -27.90
N GLN A 98 -3.14 23.06 -28.64
CA GLN A 98 -3.16 23.11 -30.10
C GLN A 98 -3.40 24.52 -30.63
N GLN A 99 -4.34 25.26 -30.04
CA GLN A 99 -4.61 26.65 -30.42
C GLN A 99 -3.42 27.58 -30.15
N LEU A 100 -2.73 27.39 -29.02
CA LEU A 100 -1.53 28.16 -28.69
C LEU A 100 -0.38 27.87 -29.67
N LEU A 101 -0.23 26.61 -30.11
CA LEU A 101 0.75 26.22 -31.12
C LEU A 101 0.42 26.81 -32.49
N ALA A 102 -0.85 26.80 -32.89
CA ALA A 102 -1.30 27.36 -34.17
C ALA A 102 -1.09 28.88 -34.26
N ARG A 103 -1.08 29.59 -33.12
CA ARG A 103 -0.88 31.05 -33.04
C ARG A 103 0.61 31.46 -32.99
N ARG A 104 1.56 30.52 -32.96
CA ARG A 104 2.99 30.84 -32.90
C ARG A 104 3.53 31.27 -34.25
N ASN A 105 4.37 32.31 -34.23
CA ASN A 105 5.06 32.80 -35.41
C ASN A 105 6.23 31.84 -35.75
N PRO A 106 6.36 31.33 -36.99
CA PRO A 106 7.39 30.35 -37.37
C PRO A 106 8.84 30.82 -37.17
N LEU A 107 9.05 32.13 -37.02
CA LEU A 107 10.37 32.77 -36.94
C LEU A 107 10.98 32.79 -35.52
N GLU A 108 10.24 32.40 -34.48
CA GLU A 108 10.76 32.29 -33.11
C GLU A 108 11.31 30.87 -32.82
N THR A 109 12.36 30.46 -33.55
CA THR A 109 13.08 29.20 -33.34
C THR A 109 14.09 29.29 -32.21
N GLY A 110 13.61 29.32 -30.97
CA GLY A 110 14.36 28.80 -29.81
C GLY A 110 13.94 27.36 -29.52
N PRO A 111 14.55 26.62 -28.56
CA PRO A 111 14.18 25.22 -28.24
C PRO A 111 12.82 25.18 -27.51
N ALA A 112 11.77 25.53 -28.23
CA ALA A 112 10.40 25.70 -27.77
C ALA A 112 9.72 24.35 -27.49
N LEU A 113 10.21 23.28 -28.13
CA LEU A 113 9.90 21.89 -27.81
C LEU A 113 10.27 21.53 -26.36
N LEU A 114 11.41 22.01 -25.84
CA LEU A 114 11.80 21.73 -24.46
C LEU A 114 10.98 22.54 -23.44
N ARG A 115 10.52 23.76 -23.78
CA ARG A 115 9.66 24.57 -22.90
C ARG A 115 8.22 24.07 -22.86
N TRP A 116 7.67 23.59 -23.98
CA TRP A 116 6.33 22.99 -23.99
C TRP A 116 6.34 21.68 -23.18
N TRP A 117 7.42 20.89 -23.24
CA TRP A 117 7.48 19.58 -22.56
C TRP A 117 7.66 19.82 -21.06
N ARG A 118 8.42 20.86 -20.66
CA ARG A 118 8.53 21.34 -19.26
C ARG A 118 7.25 21.99 -18.71
N ARG A 119 6.27 22.35 -19.54
CA ARG A 119 4.99 22.92 -19.11
C ARG A 119 3.90 21.87 -19.03
N TRP A 120 3.89 20.92 -19.97
CA TRP A 120 3.17 19.65 -19.85
C TRP A 120 3.70 18.81 -18.68
N HIS A 121 5.01 18.92 -18.42
CA HIS A 121 5.67 18.50 -17.20
C HIS A 121 5.91 19.68 -16.25
N ARG A 122 4.85 20.35 -15.75
CA ARG A 122 4.85 20.89 -14.37
C ARG A 122 4.95 19.72 -13.37
N ARG A 123 6.01 18.95 -13.54
CA ARG A 123 6.57 17.86 -12.78
C ARG A 123 7.97 18.37 -12.41
N PRO A 124 8.45 18.20 -11.17
CA PRO A 124 9.89 18.30 -10.93
C PRO A 124 10.57 17.29 -11.86
N ALA A 125 11.63 17.71 -12.52
CA ALA A 125 12.36 16.90 -13.48
C ALA A 125 13.10 15.76 -12.76
N THR A 126 12.41 14.68 -12.39
CA THR A 126 12.92 13.31 -12.18
C THR A 126 11.74 12.35 -11.99
N ASN A 127 11.66 11.30 -12.81
CA ASN A 127 10.83 10.09 -12.66
C ASN A 127 9.30 10.19 -12.96
N SER A 128 8.93 9.92 -14.22
CA SER A 128 7.59 10.08 -14.79
C SER A 128 6.53 9.04 -14.37
N VAL A 129 6.90 7.97 -13.67
CA VAL A 129 5.96 6.99 -13.11
C VAL A 129 5.62 7.31 -11.66
N LYS A 130 6.58 7.87 -10.91
CA LYS A 130 6.48 8.14 -9.47
C LYS A 130 5.36 9.13 -9.13
N LEU A 131 5.17 10.13 -9.98
CA LEU A 131 4.18 11.19 -9.80
C LEU A 131 2.73 10.70 -9.87
N THR A 132 2.45 9.63 -10.61
CA THR A 132 1.09 9.06 -10.70
C THR A 132 0.70 8.31 -9.43
N TYR A 133 1.67 7.74 -8.72
CA TYR A 133 1.44 7.10 -7.42
C TYR A 133 1.34 8.12 -6.29
N GLU A 134 2.18 9.17 -6.29
CA GLU A 134 2.16 10.23 -5.27
C GLU A 134 0.86 11.07 -5.30
N GLN A 135 0.25 11.21 -6.49
CA GLN A 135 -1.00 11.97 -6.67
C GLN A 135 -2.26 11.10 -6.57
N CYS A 136 -2.12 9.77 -6.51
CA CYS A 136 -3.27 8.87 -6.42
C CYS A 136 -3.89 8.94 -5.01
N PRO A 137 -5.18 9.28 -4.88
CA PRO A 137 -5.84 9.38 -3.56
C PRO A 137 -5.76 8.07 -2.76
N PHE A 138 -5.91 6.92 -3.42
CA PHE A 138 -5.78 5.61 -2.76
C PHE A 138 -4.34 5.29 -2.34
N CYS A 139 -3.33 5.66 -3.12
CA CYS A 139 -1.95 5.52 -2.66
C CYS A 139 -1.66 6.38 -1.43
N GLN A 140 -2.19 7.61 -1.38
CA GLN A 140 -2.04 8.49 -0.22
C GLN A 140 -2.76 7.92 1.00
N SER A 141 -4.00 7.43 0.84
CA SER A 141 -4.75 6.77 1.91
C SER A 141 -4.02 5.53 2.41
N ARG A 142 -3.48 4.69 1.52
CA ARG A 142 -2.68 3.52 1.87
C ARG A 142 -1.50 3.89 2.76
N VAL A 143 -0.69 4.87 2.35
CA VAL A 143 0.49 5.30 3.14
C VAL A 143 0.08 5.83 4.51
N ARG A 144 -1.01 6.62 4.59
CA ARG A 144 -1.52 7.12 5.88
C ARG A 144 -2.01 5.99 6.78
N ILE A 145 -2.70 5.00 6.21
CA ILE A 145 -3.16 3.81 6.93
C ILE A 145 -1.96 3.01 7.43
N GLU A 146 -0.98 2.72 6.57
CA GLU A 146 0.25 2.01 6.93
C GLU A 146 0.97 2.66 8.11
N GLN A 147 1.23 3.97 8.03
CA GLN A 147 1.89 4.72 9.11
C GLN A 147 1.12 4.61 10.42
N ARG A 148 -0.21 4.77 10.37
CA ARG A 148 -1.05 4.71 11.57
C ARG A 148 -1.08 3.31 12.18
N VAL A 149 -1.23 2.27 11.37
CA VAL A 149 -1.26 0.88 11.84
C VAL A 149 0.11 0.45 12.38
N VAL A 150 1.22 0.85 11.74
CA VAL A 150 2.58 0.61 12.25
C VAL A 150 2.79 1.30 13.60
N SER A 151 2.41 2.56 13.73
CA SER A 151 2.49 3.29 15.00
C SER A 151 1.66 2.60 16.08
N THR A 152 0.43 2.19 15.77
CA THR A 152 -0.44 1.47 16.72
C THR A 152 0.18 0.13 17.11
N LEU A 153 0.74 -0.64 16.18
CA LEU A 153 1.41 -1.91 16.49
C LEU A 153 2.53 -1.71 17.52
N LEU A 154 3.42 -0.74 17.31
CA LEU A 154 4.54 -0.48 18.21
C LEU A 154 4.08 -0.11 19.62
N GLU A 155 3.04 0.72 19.74
CA GLU A 155 2.43 1.07 21.02
C GLU A 155 1.83 -0.16 21.73
N GLN A 156 1.15 -1.03 20.97
CA GLN A 156 0.53 -2.25 21.48
C GLN A 156 1.57 -3.27 21.98
N LEU A 157 2.77 -3.31 21.40
CA LEU A 157 3.88 -4.19 21.82
C LEU A 157 4.43 -3.87 23.23
N ARG A 158 3.98 -2.78 23.87
CA ARG A 158 4.25 -2.54 25.31
C ARG A 158 3.56 -3.56 26.21
N SER A 159 2.47 -4.17 25.74
CA SER A 159 1.77 -5.24 26.47
C SER A 159 2.45 -6.60 26.24
N GLU A 160 2.45 -7.47 27.25
CA GLU A 160 2.93 -8.86 27.10
C GLU A 160 2.01 -9.68 26.19
N GLU A 161 0.69 -9.47 26.29
CA GLU A 161 -0.31 -10.15 25.46
C GLU A 161 -0.06 -9.94 23.96
N MET A 162 0.09 -8.68 23.51
CA MET A 162 0.32 -8.40 22.09
C MET A 162 1.68 -8.90 21.60
N ARG A 163 2.70 -8.92 22.47
CA ARG A 163 4.00 -9.53 22.14
C ARG A 163 3.88 -11.03 21.92
N ALA A 164 3.12 -11.73 22.77
CA ALA A 164 2.85 -13.15 22.60
C ALA A 164 2.10 -13.43 21.29
N LEU A 165 1.05 -12.66 21.00
CA LEU A 165 0.28 -12.80 19.76
C LEU A 165 1.14 -12.54 18.51
N LEU A 166 1.95 -11.48 18.49
CA LEU A 166 2.86 -11.23 17.37
C LEU A 166 3.88 -12.38 17.23
N CYS A 167 4.45 -12.85 18.35
CA CYS A 167 5.36 -14.00 18.36
C CYS A 167 4.71 -15.24 17.76
N GLU A 168 3.42 -15.48 17.96
CA GLU A 168 2.72 -16.66 17.42
C GLU A 168 2.26 -16.48 15.96
N SER A 169 2.17 -15.24 15.48
CA SER A 169 1.81 -14.92 14.09
C SER A 169 2.91 -15.28 13.08
N THR A 170 2.66 -15.01 11.79
CA THR A 170 3.66 -15.10 10.71
C THR A 170 4.74 -14.02 10.83
N GLY A 171 4.48 -12.91 11.55
CA GLY A 171 5.39 -11.77 11.69
C GLY A 171 5.16 -10.68 10.65
N LEU A 172 6.15 -9.80 10.47
CA LEU A 172 6.12 -8.71 9.50
C LEU A 172 6.93 -9.06 8.25
N CYS A 173 6.47 -8.63 7.08
CA CYS A 173 7.29 -8.69 5.88
C CYS A 173 8.49 -7.75 5.98
N GLN A 174 9.53 -7.98 5.20
CA GLN A 174 10.76 -7.21 5.23
C GLN A 174 10.52 -5.70 5.10
N VAL A 175 9.55 -5.30 4.26
CA VAL A 175 9.20 -3.90 4.07
C VAL A 175 8.59 -3.31 5.35
N HIS A 176 7.55 -3.94 5.91
CA HIS A 176 6.89 -3.45 7.12
C HIS A 176 7.76 -3.57 8.37
N PHE A 177 8.63 -4.58 8.46
CA PHE A 177 9.61 -4.69 9.53
C PHE A 177 10.60 -3.52 9.49
N THR A 178 11.15 -3.21 8.32
CA THR A 178 12.08 -2.09 8.15
C THR A 178 11.40 -0.75 8.47
N GLN A 179 10.17 -0.56 8.01
CA GLN A 179 9.37 0.63 8.34
C GLN A 179 9.11 0.76 9.84
N ALA A 180 8.73 -0.34 10.51
CA ALA A 180 8.49 -0.36 11.94
C ALA A 180 9.78 -0.08 12.75
N CYS A 181 10.93 -0.63 12.33
CA CYS A 181 12.22 -0.29 12.94
C CYS A 181 12.54 1.20 12.79
N THR A 182 12.40 1.75 11.58
CA THR A 182 12.65 3.17 11.30
C THR A 182 11.76 4.07 12.15
N TRP A 183 10.49 3.69 12.33
CA TRP A 183 9.58 4.43 13.20
C TRP A 183 10.01 4.34 14.67
N ALA A 184 10.35 3.14 15.16
CA ALA A 184 10.71 2.89 16.55
C ALA A 184 12.05 3.53 16.97
N GLU A 185 12.98 3.77 16.04
CA GLU A 185 14.26 4.46 16.32
C GLU A 185 14.08 5.86 16.93
N GLY A 186 12.94 6.52 16.66
CA GLY A 186 12.59 7.80 17.27
C GLY A 186 11.83 7.72 18.60
N HIS A 187 11.59 6.52 19.13
CA HIS A 187 10.64 6.28 20.23
C HIS A 187 11.28 5.51 21.42
N ASP A 188 10.57 4.55 22.03
CA ASP A 188 11.05 3.81 23.20
C ASP A 188 11.92 2.62 22.76
N PRO A 189 13.20 2.52 23.19
CA PRO A 189 14.07 1.38 22.87
C PRO A 189 13.48 0.00 23.20
N ARG A 190 12.53 -0.08 24.15
CA ARG A 190 11.83 -1.32 24.50
C ARG A 190 10.90 -1.81 23.39
N GLU A 191 10.28 -0.90 22.63
CA GLU A 191 9.44 -1.23 21.49
C GLU A 191 10.27 -1.89 20.39
N LEU A 192 11.43 -1.31 20.09
CA LEU A 192 12.37 -1.85 19.11
C LEU A 192 12.87 -3.24 19.54
N ALA A 193 13.29 -3.40 20.80
CA ALA A 193 13.76 -4.68 21.32
C ALA A 193 12.67 -5.77 21.26
N SER A 194 11.42 -5.41 21.59
CA SER A 194 10.28 -6.31 21.51
C SER A 194 9.98 -6.71 20.07
N LEU A 195 9.97 -5.75 19.15
CA LEU A 195 9.77 -5.98 17.72
C LEU A 195 10.82 -6.95 17.15
N PHE A 196 12.11 -6.74 17.45
CA PHE A 196 13.18 -7.65 17.00
C PHE A 196 13.00 -9.06 17.57
N THR A 197 12.63 -9.18 18.84
CA THR A 197 12.44 -10.47 19.51
C THR A 197 11.30 -11.27 18.87
N CYS A 198 10.14 -10.62 18.66
CA CYS A 198 9.00 -11.23 17.99
C CYS A 198 9.34 -11.60 16.55
N GLN A 199 9.92 -10.67 15.77
CA GLN A 199 10.26 -10.92 14.37
C GLN A 199 11.27 -12.06 14.22
N HIS A 200 12.32 -12.11 15.04
CA HIS A 200 13.29 -13.20 15.03
C HIS A 200 12.61 -14.55 15.29
N THR A 201 11.66 -14.60 16.22
CA THR A 201 10.90 -15.81 16.54
C THR A 201 10.04 -16.27 15.35
N CYS A 202 9.34 -15.36 14.68
CA CYS A 202 8.54 -15.65 13.50
C CYS A 202 9.41 -16.15 12.33
N VAL A 203 10.48 -15.42 12.00
CA VAL A 203 11.36 -15.76 10.87
C VAL A 203 12.04 -17.10 11.09
N ARG A 204 12.51 -17.38 12.33
CA ARG A 204 13.11 -18.68 12.65
C ARG A 204 12.13 -19.83 12.44
N ARG A 205 10.88 -19.70 12.89
CA ARG A 205 9.85 -20.73 12.67
C ARG A 205 9.62 -21.00 11.20
N VAL A 206 9.43 -19.95 10.39
CA VAL A 206 9.19 -20.12 8.95
C VAL A 206 10.42 -20.71 8.25
N LEU A 207 11.64 -20.34 8.68
CA LEU A 207 12.86 -20.95 8.16
C LEU A 207 12.92 -22.45 8.46
N ASP A 208 12.61 -22.86 9.69
CA ASP A 208 12.58 -24.29 10.07
C ASP A 208 11.55 -25.07 9.23
N GLU A 209 10.36 -24.49 9.02
CA GLU A 209 9.32 -25.08 8.16
C GLU A 209 9.74 -25.17 6.69
N VAL A 210 10.45 -24.17 6.15
CA VAL A 210 10.98 -24.21 4.78
C VAL A 210 12.10 -25.24 4.65
N GLN A 211 12.97 -25.35 5.65
CA GLN A 211 14.01 -26.37 5.69
C GLN A 211 13.40 -27.78 5.70
N GLU A 212 12.31 -27.99 6.44
CA GLU A 212 11.60 -29.25 6.48
C GLU A 212 10.91 -29.58 5.14
N LEU A 213 10.29 -28.58 4.50
CA LEU A 213 9.76 -28.70 3.14
C LEU A 213 10.85 -29.16 2.15
N LEU A 214 12.01 -28.50 2.18
CA LEU A 214 13.12 -28.81 1.29
C LEU A 214 13.70 -30.20 1.57
N ARG A 215 13.80 -30.60 2.84
CA ARG A 215 14.24 -31.95 3.24
C ARG A 215 13.30 -33.01 2.68
N LYS A 216 11.99 -32.86 2.86
CA LYS A 216 10.97 -33.82 2.39
C LYS A 216 10.77 -33.84 0.88
N HIS A 217 11.27 -32.84 0.16
CA HIS A 217 11.26 -32.86 -1.30
C HIS A 217 12.25 -33.88 -1.88
N ASP A 218 13.25 -34.30 -1.11
CA ASP A 218 14.15 -35.37 -1.50
C ASP A 218 13.41 -36.71 -1.53
N TYR A 219 13.54 -37.44 -2.66
CA TYR A 219 12.85 -38.70 -2.91
C TYR A 219 13.07 -39.75 -1.79
N ARG A 220 14.17 -39.66 -1.04
CA ARG A 220 14.49 -40.55 0.08
C ARG A 220 13.49 -40.46 1.24
N PHE A 221 12.73 -39.37 1.33
CA PHE A 221 11.72 -39.16 2.37
C PHE A 221 10.30 -39.20 1.81
N SER A 222 10.09 -39.82 0.64
CA SER A 222 8.79 -39.83 -0.05
C SER A 222 7.67 -40.53 0.71
N GLU A 223 8.01 -41.41 1.66
CA GLU A 223 7.04 -42.13 2.50
C GLU A 223 6.67 -41.38 3.79
N GLU A 224 7.36 -40.29 4.12
CA GLU A 224 7.01 -39.48 5.28
C GLU A 224 5.68 -38.71 5.05
N PRO A 225 4.84 -38.56 6.10
CA PRO A 225 3.62 -37.79 5.98
C PRO A 225 3.94 -36.31 5.73
N ARG A 226 3.19 -35.72 4.81
CA ARG A 226 3.19 -34.28 4.52
C ARG A 226 2.40 -33.53 5.58
N GLY A 227 2.97 -32.45 6.10
CA GLY A 227 2.35 -31.57 7.09
C GLY A 227 2.27 -30.11 6.63
N ASN A 228 2.18 -29.21 7.61
CA ASN A 228 2.04 -27.76 7.40
C ASN A 228 3.24 -27.13 6.67
N GLU A 229 4.39 -27.80 6.65
CA GLU A 229 5.57 -27.38 5.91
C GLU A 229 5.31 -27.29 4.40
N MET A 230 4.33 -28.02 3.85
CA MET A 230 4.04 -28.00 2.41
C MET A 230 3.62 -26.62 1.87
N THR A 231 3.09 -25.75 2.73
CA THR A 231 2.71 -24.38 2.39
C THR A 231 3.69 -23.33 2.91
N SER A 232 4.81 -23.73 3.54
CA SER A 232 5.76 -22.80 4.17
C SER A 232 6.41 -21.82 3.20
N TRP A 233 6.50 -22.18 1.91
CA TRP A 233 6.97 -21.28 0.86
C TRP A 233 6.10 -20.03 0.71
N ARG A 234 4.79 -20.10 1.03
CA ARG A 234 3.88 -18.95 1.00
C ARG A 234 4.21 -17.98 2.12
N ARG A 235 4.33 -18.49 3.35
CA ARG A 235 4.77 -17.70 4.52
C ARG A 235 6.14 -17.06 4.30
N ALA A 236 7.07 -17.79 3.67
CA ALA A 236 8.37 -17.25 3.30
C ALA A 236 8.26 -16.14 2.23
N ALA A 237 7.44 -16.33 1.20
CA ALA A 237 7.18 -15.31 0.21
C ALA A 237 6.55 -14.04 0.82
N ASP A 238 5.59 -14.19 1.74
CA ASP A 238 4.99 -13.08 2.48
C ASP A 238 6.02 -12.36 3.35
N LEU A 239 6.91 -13.08 4.04
CA LEU A 239 7.99 -12.47 4.82
C LEU A 239 8.98 -11.69 3.94
N CYS A 240 9.33 -12.20 2.76
CA CYS A 240 10.32 -11.57 1.89
C CYS A 240 9.75 -10.42 1.05
N ALA A 241 8.60 -10.64 0.42
CA ALA A 241 8.02 -9.73 -0.58
C ALA A 241 6.82 -8.95 -0.04
N GLY A 242 6.17 -9.43 1.02
CA GLY A 242 4.89 -8.90 1.49
C GLY A 242 3.75 -9.12 0.49
N ASN A 243 2.62 -8.49 0.77
CA ASN A 243 1.43 -8.64 -0.06
C ASN A 243 1.50 -7.70 -1.28
N PRO A 244 1.38 -8.22 -2.52
CA PRO A 244 1.48 -7.41 -3.74
C PRO A 244 0.31 -6.44 -3.94
N GLY A 245 -0.81 -6.63 -3.24
CA GLY A 245 -1.93 -5.68 -3.23
C GLY A 245 -1.71 -4.49 -2.30
N VAL A 246 -0.66 -4.53 -1.48
CA VAL A 246 -0.30 -3.48 -0.52
C VAL A 246 0.97 -2.77 -0.95
N LEU A 247 2.04 -3.49 -1.32
CA LEU A 247 3.37 -2.93 -1.55
C LEU A 247 3.62 -2.47 -2.99
#